data_AF-A0A811K9A8-F1
#
_entry.id   AF-A0A811K9A8-F1
#
_cell.length_a   1.000
_cell.length_b   1.000
_cell.length_c   1.000
_cell.angle_alpha   90.00
_cell.angle_beta   90.00
_cell.angle_gamma   90.00
#
_symmetry.space_group_name_H-M   'P 1'
#
loop_
_entity.id
_entity.type
_entity.pdbx_description
1 polymer ?
#
loop_
_entity_poly.entity_id
_entity_poly.type
_entity_poly.pdbx_seq_one_letter_code
_entity_poly.pdbx_strand_id
1 'polypeptide(L)'
;MVRSLFDICLTTICRHRLAEGISYLPAESKEKLLEYFTSHDMLSTPNCMQVLTAGFSIDIECLTFYLSEDVTDDLLRTIVKSCTSLKEISIIDCPNVTDQGILDITLNQPDLYSVELRYLRNLSSNGLKNIKSRYLDVVDLSGCSRITSEGIFDLVYNNRSIKKLNLSNCRDLDDQALYDIAYCIGENLETIELDCLPNMLDPATTLHDLSHKCPNISQLSLCRFFGAERENDVLSEYEIAGSVLREIDLYGNYFVHLPKLPPTIKTIRLSVTGCEDVEELVRKLESHEELCDLHLQLECLDEDTWLVEAANRFLTHFLSHLGPKITRLHISACRIVDPVMALITEALPHLTDLALSCLHLNTYYLRKFFSGGINSKGAKLKSLKLKGLRITYRALFTIGKGARSLTDLEASHMATVDDRFLVLIADTCKHIRSVNFNGCRFVTDKGLSALASNGNLSEVRIRGTGCTDTFIYRLAAHCPQMEWIAHADFSGRPRFSQQALQFLRDTCIQRVIC
;
A
#
# COMPACT_ATOMS: atom_id res chain seq x y z
N MET A 1 -2.12 0.18 36.74
CA MET A 1 -1.59 -0.39 35.49
C MET A 1 -1.33 -1.87 35.77
N VAL A 2 -2.16 -2.77 35.27
CA VAL A 2 -1.89 -4.20 35.37
C VAL A 2 -0.76 -4.46 34.39
N ARG A 3 0.44 -4.74 34.89
CA ARG A 3 1.57 -5.12 34.03
C ARG A 3 1.16 -6.36 33.28
N SER A 4 1.37 -6.39 31.97
CA SER A 4 1.10 -7.60 31.19
C SER A 4 1.93 -8.75 31.76
N LEU A 5 1.49 -10.00 31.57
CA LEU A 5 2.30 -11.16 31.95
C LEU A 5 3.70 -11.04 31.31
N PHE A 6 3.77 -10.49 30.11
CA PHE A 6 5.01 -10.19 29.42
C PHE A 6 5.89 -9.20 30.18
N ASP A 7 5.38 -8.04 30.62
CA ASP A 7 6.16 -7.05 31.38
C ASP A 7 6.68 -7.62 32.70
N ILE A 8 5.88 -8.48 33.33
CA ILE A 8 6.26 -9.19 34.56
C ILE A 8 7.40 -10.17 34.22
N CYS A 9 7.27 -10.96 33.16
CA CYS A 9 8.30 -11.88 32.69
C CYS A 9 9.60 -11.13 32.32
N LEU A 10 9.52 -10.07 31.51
CA LEU A 10 10.66 -9.25 31.10
C LEU A 10 11.36 -8.63 32.30
N THR A 11 10.61 -8.01 33.22
CA THR A 11 11.16 -7.44 34.46
C THR A 11 11.83 -8.52 35.31
N THR A 12 11.26 -9.71 35.37
CA THR A 12 11.83 -10.86 36.10
C THR A 12 13.14 -11.31 35.46
N ILE A 13 13.20 -11.40 34.12
CA ILE A 13 14.41 -11.77 33.41
C ILE A 13 15.55 -10.78 33.69
N CYS A 14 15.28 -9.47 33.56
CA CYS A 14 16.28 -8.43 33.81
C CYS A 14 16.74 -8.41 35.27
N ARG A 15 15.82 -8.59 36.24
CA ARG A 15 16.15 -8.55 37.68
C ARG A 15 16.95 -9.75 38.17
N HIS A 16 16.74 -10.93 37.59
CA HIS A 16 17.36 -12.18 38.07
C HIS A 16 18.59 -12.61 37.26
N ARG A 17 19.19 -11.71 36.46
CA ARG A 17 20.32 -12.01 35.55
C ARG A 17 20.05 -13.18 34.60
N LEU A 18 18.79 -13.41 34.26
CA LEU A 18 18.40 -14.44 33.28
C LEU A 18 18.57 -13.93 31.83
N ALA A 19 19.12 -12.74 31.62
CA ALA A 19 19.40 -12.17 30.31
C ALA A 19 20.36 -13.05 29.49
N GLU A 20 21.31 -13.73 30.15
CA GLU A 20 22.16 -14.75 29.51
C GLU A 20 21.32 -15.90 28.95
N GLY A 21 20.20 -16.24 29.60
CA GLY A 21 19.24 -17.24 29.14
C GLY A 21 18.55 -16.87 27.82
N ILE A 22 18.35 -15.57 27.57
CA ILE A 22 17.72 -15.09 26.34
C ILE A 22 18.64 -15.28 25.13
N SER A 23 19.97 -15.24 25.33
CA SER A 23 20.92 -15.49 24.24
C SER A 23 20.77 -16.89 23.62
N TYR A 24 20.20 -17.87 24.35
CA TYR A 24 19.91 -19.22 23.87
C TYR A 24 18.57 -19.38 23.17
N LEU A 25 17.74 -18.34 23.10
CA LEU A 25 16.51 -18.42 22.30
C LEU A 25 16.85 -18.67 20.82
N PRO A 26 15.96 -19.30 20.03
CA PRO A 26 16.11 -19.31 18.58
C PRO A 26 16.07 -17.89 18.02
N ALA A 27 16.80 -17.63 16.93
CA ALA A 27 16.83 -16.34 16.22
C ALA A 27 15.42 -15.78 15.99
N GLU A 28 14.51 -16.58 15.42
CA GLU A 28 13.11 -16.17 15.15
C GLU A 28 12.37 -15.65 16.40
N SER A 29 12.68 -16.21 17.58
CA SER A 29 12.07 -15.74 18.82
C SER A 29 12.64 -14.39 19.26
N LYS A 30 13.93 -14.16 19.05
CA LYS A 30 14.61 -12.90 19.34
C LYS A 30 14.12 -11.79 18.40
N GLU A 31 13.93 -12.12 17.13
CA GLU A 31 13.41 -11.22 16.10
C GLU A 31 11.99 -10.75 16.43
N LYS A 32 11.09 -11.67 16.78
CA LYS A 32 9.73 -11.33 17.23
C LYS A 32 9.71 -10.52 18.52
N LEU A 33 10.65 -10.79 19.43
CA LEU A 33 10.80 -9.98 20.64
C LEU A 33 11.23 -8.54 20.32
N LEU A 34 12.16 -8.35 19.38
CA LEU A 34 12.57 -7.02 18.91
C LEU A 34 11.42 -6.27 18.24
N GLU A 35 10.70 -6.93 17.34
CA GLU A 35 9.53 -6.35 16.69
C GLU A 35 8.48 -5.93 17.73
N TYR A 36 8.23 -6.79 18.72
CA TYR A 36 7.34 -6.48 19.83
C TYR A 36 7.84 -5.29 20.66
N PHE A 37 9.11 -5.27 21.08
CA PHE A 37 9.68 -4.15 21.84
C PHE A 37 9.59 -2.83 21.07
N THR A 38 9.78 -2.88 19.76
CA THR A 38 9.68 -1.71 18.88
C THR A 38 8.24 -1.23 18.73
N SER A 39 7.31 -2.16 18.59
CA SER A 39 5.89 -1.89 18.43
C SER A 39 5.26 -1.28 19.68
N HIS A 40 5.87 -1.50 20.85
CA HIS A 40 5.36 -1.09 22.15
C HIS A 40 6.22 0.00 22.84
N ASP A 41 7.09 0.69 22.09
CA ASP A 41 7.96 1.76 22.59
C ASP A 41 8.74 1.35 23.86
N MET A 42 9.21 0.10 23.89
CA MET A 42 9.92 -0.48 25.04
C MET A 42 11.44 -0.54 24.85
N LEU A 43 11.92 -0.23 23.65
CA LEU A 43 13.35 -0.25 23.32
C LEU A 43 14.17 0.75 24.14
N SER A 44 13.58 1.91 24.46
CA SER A 44 14.21 2.92 25.32
C SER A 44 14.28 2.52 26.81
N THR A 45 13.61 1.44 27.22
CA THR A 45 13.61 1.03 28.63
C THR A 45 14.97 0.47 29.05
N PRO A 46 15.47 0.79 30.26
CA PRO A 46 16.75 0.27 30.75
C PRO A 46 16.80 -1.27 30.78
N ASN A 47 15.66 -1.91 31.02
CA ASN A 47 15.50 -3.36 31.03
C ASN A 47 15.73 -3.95 29.63
N CYS A 48 15.16 -3.36 28.59
CA CYS A 48 15.34 -3.81 27.21
C CYS A 48 16.81 -3.66 26.77
N MET A 49 17.43 -2.51 27.04
CA MET A 49 18.85 -2.29 26.70
C MET A 49 19.80 -3.28 27.40
N GLN A 50 19.48 -3.71 28.62
CA GLN A 50 20.24 -4.78 29.29
C GLN A 50 20.09 -6.13 28.61
N VAL A 51 18.91 -6.45 28.05
CA VAL A 51 18.70 -7.68 27.29
C VAL A 51 19.49 -7.63 25.98
N LEU A 52 19.40 -6.52 25.23
CA LEU A 52 20.08 -6.37 23.93
C LEU A 52 21.61 -6.46 24.04
N THR A 53 22.17 -6.01 25.16
CA THR A 53 23.63 -6.06 25.41
C THR A 53 24.14 -7.40 25.93
N ALA A 54 23.26 -8.36 26.25
CA ALA A 54 23.61 -9.66 26.84
C ALA A 54 23.83 -10.78 25.80
N GLY A 55 24.35 -10.47 24.61
CA GLY A 55 24.57 -11.46 23.53
C GLY A 55 23.29 -11.87 22.80
N PHE A 56 22.24 -11.04 22.88
CA PHE A 56 20.95 -11.27 22.24
C PHE A 56 21.01 -11.30 20.71
N SER A 57 21.95 -10.58 20.10
CA SER A 57 21.95 -10.33 18.66
C SER A 57 22.91 -11.18 17.83
N ILE A 58 23.50 -12.23 18.40
CA ILE A 58 24.61 -12.97 17.76
C ILE A 58 24.17 -13.72 16.49
N ASP A 59 22.92 -14.17 16.43
CA ASP A 59 22.37 -15.09 15.43
C ASP A 59 21.13 -14.55 14.71
N ILE A 60 20.86 -13.25 14.85
CA ILE A 60 19.72 -12.62 14.18
C ILE A 60 19.99 -12.57 12.67
N GLU A 61 18.99 -12.93 11.88
CA GLU A 61 19.04 -12.88 10.42
C GLU A 61 18.10 -11.79 9.87
N CYS A 62 16.99 -11.52 10.56
CA CYS A 62 15.97 -10.56 10.13
C CYS A 62 15.76 -9.45 11.18
N LEU A 63 15.94 -8.18 10.80
CA LEU A 63 15.65 -7.03 11.65
C LEU A 63 14.54 -6.19 11.06
N THR A 64 13.52 -5.92 11.87
CA THR A 64 12.30 -5.28 11.40
C THR A 64 11.81 -4.22 12.39
N PHE A 65 11.76 -2.97 11.94
CA PHE A 65 11.38 -1.80 12.71
C PHE A 65 10.41 -0.90 11.93
N TYR A 66 9.29 -0.56 12.55
CA TYR A 66 8.24 0.26 11.93
C TYR A 66 7.82 1.40 12.87
N LEU A 67 7.80 2.63 12.34
CA LEU A 67 7.14 3.81 12.93
C LEU A 67 7.57 4.13 14.36
N SER A 68 8.82 3.86 14.73
CA SER A 68 9.31 3.99 16.11
C SER A 68 10.33 5.12 16.24
N GLU A 69 10.07 6.03 17.18
CA GLU A 69 11.02 7.09 17.57
C GLU A 69 12.14 6.56 18.47
N ASP A 70 11.94 5.41 19.13
CA ASP A 70 12.93 4.79 20.01
C ASP A 70 14.08 4.13 19.22
N VAL A 71 13.87 3.87 17.92
CA VAL A 71 14.90 3.35 17.02
C VAL A 71 15.84 4.49 16.64
N THR A 72 17.01 4.47 17.23
CA THR A 72 18.09 5.46 17.06
C THR A 72 19.35 4.79 16.56
N ASP A 73 20.29 5.57 16.02
CA ASP A 73 21.60 5.06 15.57
C ASP A 73 22.35 4.31 16.68
N ASP A 74 22.25 4.75 17.94
CA ASP A 74 22.89 4.09 19.09
C ASP A 74 22.26 2.74 19.44
N LEU A 75 20.93 2.63 19.30
CA LEU A 75 20.24 1.35 19.45
C LEU A 75 20.70 0.39 18.35
N LEU A 76 20.63 0.84 17.10
CA LEU A 76 21.03 0.07 15.94
C LEU A 76 22.47 -0.45 16.08
N ARG A 77 23.42 0.42 16.43
CA ARG A 77 24.80 0.08 16.75
C ARG A 77 24.90 -0.96 17.87
N THR A 78 24.07 -0.83 18.91
CA THR A 78 24.06 -1.77 20.04
C THR A 78 23.59 -3.16 19.61
N ILE A 79 22.57 -3.24 18.76
CA ILE A 79 22.06 -4.51 18.23
C ILE A 79 23.14 -5.18 17.37
N VAL A 80 23.81 -4.46 16.46
CA VAL A 80 24.74 -5.12 15.53
C VAL A 80 26.15 -5.34 16.05
N LYS A 81 26.47 -4.93 17.28
CA LYS A 81 27.81 -5.11 17.91
C LYS A 81 28.37 -6.53 17.83
N SER A 82 27.51 -7.55 17.77
CA SER A 82 27.91 -8.95 17.67
C SER A 82 27.15 -9.73 16.60
N CYS A 83 26.41 -9.04 15.74
CA CYS A 83 25.61 -9.63 14.67
C CYS A 83 26.36 -9.48 13.34
N THR A 84 26.65 -10.58 12.64
CA THR A 84 27.30 -10.57 11.32
C THR A 84 26.59 -11.46 10.29
N SER A 85 25.34 -11.83 10.58
CA SER A 85 24.54 -12.80 9.83
C SER A 85 23.24 -12.22 9.28
N LEU A 86 23.10 -10.88 9.24
CA LEU A 86 21.86 -10.27 8.75
C LEU A 86 21.66 -10.59 7.28
N LYS A 87 20.46 -11.12 6.99
CA LYS A 87 19.94 -11.38 5.65
C LYS A 87 18.86 -10.36 5.28
N GLU A 88 18.07 -9.91 6.24
CA GLU A 88 16.96 -9.00 5.98
C GLU A 88 16.97 -7.82 6.96
N ILE A 89 16.88 -6.60 6.42
CA ILE A 89 16.73 -5.38 7.20
C ILE A 89 15.52 -4.63 6.66
N SER A 90 14.54 -4.34 7.52
CA SER A 90 13.39 -3.50 7.20
C SER A 90 13.26 -2.41 8.27
N ILE A 91 13.50 -1.15 7.89
CA ILE A 91 13.36 0.02 8.75
C ILE A 91 12.47 1.04 8.03
N ILE A 92 11.27 1.24 8.56
CA ILE A 92 10.25 2.07 7.93
C ILE A 92 9.83 3.21 8.87
N ASP A 93 9.92 4.43 8.37
CA ASP A 93 9.46 5.66 9.02
C ASP A 93 9.92 5.79 10.49
N CYS A 94 11.20 5.47 10.74
CA CYS A 94 11.87 5.66 12.03
C CYS A 94 12.65 6.98 11.98
N PRO A 95 12.11 8.10 12.50
CA PRO A 95 12.60 9.45 12.20
C PRO A 95 13.99 9.76 12.78
N ASN A 96 14.41 9.02 13.80
CA ASN A 96 15.67 9.21 14.51
C ASN A 96 16.82 8.33 13.98
N VAL A 97 16.59 7.60 12.88
CA VAL A 97 17.63 6.86 12.15
C VAL A 97 18.26 7.77 11.10
N THR A 98 19.60 7.79 11.06
CA THR A 98 20.37 8.57 10.08
C THR A 98 21.33 7.68 9.30
N ASP A 99 22.14 8.28 8.41
CA ASP A 99 23.21 7.60 7.70
C ASP A 99 24.10 6.76 8.63
N GLN A 100 24.40 7.27 9.82
CA GLN A 100 25.30 6.57 10.75
C GLN A 100 24.70 5.24 11.24
N GLY A 101 23.41 5.22 11.58
CA GLY A 101 22.72 3.99 11.98
C GLY A 101 22.69 2.97 10.85
N ILE A 102 22.40 3.39 9.62
CA ILE A 102 22.41 2.50 8.45
C ILE A 102 23.81 1.98 8.14
N LEU A 103 24.84 2.83 8.22
CA LEU A 103 26.23 2.43 8.04
C LEU A 103 26.66 1.42 9.09
N ASP A 104 26.25 1.60 10.35
CA ASP A 104 26.57 0.68 11.44
C ASP A 104 25.92 -0.69 11.22
N ILE A 105 24.62 -0.75 10.90
CA ILE A 105 23.90 -2.04 10.77
C ILE A 105 24.26 -2.82 9.52
N THR A 106 24.67 -2.15 8.45
CA THR A 106 25.05 -2.78 7.18
C THR A 106 26.53 -3.17 7.15
N LEU A 107 27.33 -2.70 8.12
CA LEU A 107 28.74 -3.01 8.21
C LEU A 107 28.95 -4.53 8.41
N ASN A 108 29.78 -5.12 7.55
CA ASN A 108 30.15 -6.53 7.59
C ASN A 108 28.96 -7.52 7.56
N GLN A 109 27.92 -7.22 6.77
CA GLN A 109 26.79 -8.13 6.52
C GLN A 109 26.85 -8.70 5.08
N PRO A 110 27.73 -9.68 4.79
CA PRO A 110 27.95 -10.16 3.42
C PRO A 110 26.80 -10.99 2.85
N ASP A 111 25.90 -11.45 3.71
CA ASP A 111 24.78 -12.35 3.37
C ASP A 111 23.43 -11.63 3.24
N LEU A 112 23.45 -10.28 3.19
CA LEU A 112 22.23 -9.49 2.99
C LEU A 112 21.51 -9.91 1.69
N TYR A 113 20.25 -10.27 1.82
CA TYR A 113 19.35 -10.66 0.76
C TYR A 113 18.29 -9.57 0.49
N SER A 114 17.80 -8.91 1.55
CA SER A 114 16.77 -7.88 1.47
C SER A 114 17.13 -6.65 2.32
N VAL A 115 17.03 -5.45 1.73
CA VAL A 115 17.20 -4.18 2.44
C VAL A 115 16.05 -3.24 2.09
N GLU A 116 15.20 -2.95 3.08
CA GLU A 116 14.06 -2.06 2.96
C GLU A 116 14.22 -0.87 3.92
N LEU A 117 14.58 0.29 3.39
CA LEU A 117 14.77 1.53 4.13
C LEU A 117 13.76 2.54 3.60
N ARG A 118 12.57 2.58 4.21
CA ARG A 118 11.43 3.32 3.66
C ARG A 118 11.10 4.55 4.50
N TYR A 119 10.77 5.66 3.84
CA TYR A 119 10.39 6.92 4.48
C TYR A 119 11.39 7.45 5.54
N LEU A 120 12.67 7.08 5.44
CA LEU A 120 13.72 7.57 6.34
C LEU A 120 14.17 8.97 5.90
N ARG A 121 13.48 10.00 6.41
CA ARG A 121 13.65 11.40 5.98
C ARG A 121 15.05 11.98 6.22
N ASN A 122 15.84 11.36 7.09
CA ASN A 122 17.21 11.76 7.42
C ASN A 122 18.28 10.88 6.76
N LEU A 123 17.89 9.88 5.97
CA LEU A 123 18.82 9.04 5.19
C LEU A 123 19.20 9.74 3.89
N SER A 124 20.51 9.82 3.61
CA SER A 124 21.10 10.31 2.37
C SER A 124 21.88 9.19 1.66
N SER A 125 22.40 9.49 0.47
CA SER A 125 23.29 8.59 -0.29
C SER A 125 24.49 8.08 0.51
N ASN A 126 24.97 8.85 1.50
CA ASN A 126 26.11 8.44 2.32
C ASN A 126 25.79 7.23 3.21
N GLY A 127 24.53 7.04 3.62
CA GLY A 127 24.10 5.88 4.40
C GLY A 127 24.19 4.55 3.65
N LEU A 128 24.18 4.57 2.31
CA LEU A 128 24.14 3.36 1.48
C LEU A 128 25.51 2.69 1.26
N LYS A 129 26.61 3.37 1.60
CA LYS A 129 27.98 2.97 1.21
C LYS A 129 28.41 1.57 1.68
N ASN A 130 27.91 1.15 2.84
CA ASN A 130 28.26 -0.15 3.43
C ASN A 130 27.33 -1.29 2.97
N ILE A 131 26.28 -0.99 2.20
CA ILE A 131 25.38 -2.00 1.66
C ILE A 131 26.12 -2.74 0.54
N LYS A 132 26.63 -3.92 0.86
CA LYS A 132 27.37 -4.76 -0.08
C LYS A 132 27.16 -6.24 0.21
N SER A 133 26.44 -6.90 -0.68
CA SER A 133 26.23 -8.34 -0.67
C SER A 133 26.15 -8.89 -2.08
N ARG A 134 26.60 -10.13 -2.26
CA ARG A 134 26.49 -10.87 -3.53
C ARG A 134 25.12 -11.53 -3.71
N TYR A 135 24.29 -11.48 -2.68
CA TYR A 135 22.97 -12.11 -2.63
C TYR A 135 21.85 -11.08 -2.50
N LEU A 136 22.16 -9.78 -2.51
CA LEU A 136 21.16 -8.73 -2.36
C LEU A 136 20.22 -8.77 -3.57
N ASP A 137 18.99 -9.18 -3.33
CA ASP A 137 17.95 -9.44 -4.33
C ASP A 137 16.92 -8.30 -4.29
N VAL A 138 16.48 -7.93 -3.09
CA VAL A 138 15.41 -6.96 -2.86
C VAL A 138 15.97 -5.69 -2.21
N VAL A 139 15.72 -4.55 -2.85
CA VAL A 139 16.02 -3.23 -2.27
C VAL A 139 14.80 -2.33 -2.40
N ASP A 140 14.33 -1.79 -1.27
CA ASP A 140 13.27 -0.78 -1.23
C ASP A 140 13.78 0.46 -0.51
N LEU A 141 13.92 1.56 -1.24
CA LEU A 141 14.32 2.88 -0.72
C LEU A 141 13.17 3.89 -0.76
N SER A 142 11.94 3.42 -0.95
CA SER A 142 10.80 4.28 -1.23
C SER A 142 10.58 5.35 -0.16
N GLY A 143 10.30 6.58 -0.60
CA GLY A 143 10.08 7.72 0.28
C GLY A 143 11.35 8.31 0.92
N CYS A 144 12.54 7.76 0.66
CA CYS A 144 13.81 8.36 1.07
C CYS A 144 14.20 9.49 0.10
N SER A 145 13.69 10.69 0.35
CA SER A 145 13.75 11.79 -0.61
C SER A 145 15.14 12.42 -0.82
N ARG A 146 16.10 12.19 0.08
CA ARG A 146 17.46 12.77 0.03
C ARG A 146 18.51 11.85 -0.60
N ILE A 147 18.09 10.71 -1.14
CA ILE A 147 18.97 9.81 -1.89
C ILE A 147 19.08 10.35 -3.32
N THR A 148 20.31 10.47 -3.80
CA THR A 148 20.68 11.01 -5.11
C THR A 148 21.11 9.90 -6.06
N SER A 149 21.17 10.21 -7.35
CA SER A 149 21.64 9.27 -8.39
C SER A 149 23.03 8.71 -8.14
N GLU A 150 23.95 9.49 -7.55
CA GLU A 150 25.29 9.01 -7.13
C GLU A 150 25.20 7.89 -6.08
N GLY A 151 24.29 8.02 -5.11
CA GLY A 151 24.07 6.97 -4.11
C GLY A 151 23.48 5.69 -4.72
N ILE A 152 22.60 5.84 -5.70
CA ILE A 152 22.07 4.71 -6.46
C ILE A 152 23.17 4.03 -7.27
N PHE A 153 24.03 4.79 -7.94
CA PHE A 153 25.20 4.25 -8.64
C PHE A 153 26.06 3.39 -7.71
N ASP A 154 26.48 3.93 -6.56
CA ASP A 154 27.30 3.21 -5.58
C ASP A 154 26.63 1.90 -5.12
N LEU A 155 25.32 1.94 -4.88
CA LEU A 155 24.53 0.78 -4.49
C LEU A 155 24.51 -0.29 -5.59
N VAL A 156 24.10 0.05 -6.81
CA VAL A 156 23.95 -0.94 -7.90
C VAL A 156 25.29 -1.42 -8.44
N TYR A 157 26.33 -0.59 -8.35
CA TYR A 157 27.68 -0.97 -8.74
C TYR A 157 28.23 -2.08 -7.84
N ASN A 158 28.00 -1.98 -6.52
CA ASN A 158 28.46 -2.95 -5.53
C ASN A 158 27.56 -4.20 -5.42
N ASN A 159 26.29 -4.12 -5.83
CA ASN A 159 25.27 -5.16 -5.62
C ASN A 159 24.65 -5.59 -6.94
N ARG A 160 25.38 -6.41 -7.70
CA ARG A 160 24.99 -6.82 -9.06
C ARG A 160 23.84 -7.82 -9.13
N SER A 161 23.45 -8.40 -7.99
CA SER A 161 22.43 -9.44 -7.86
C SER A 161 21.00 -8.90 -7.71
N ILE A 162 20.82 -7.58 -7.57
CA ILE A 162 19.51 -6.97 -7.31
C ILE A 162 18.54 -7.33 -8.43
N LYS A 163 17.37 -7.86 -8.06
CA LYS A 163 16.29 -8.19 -8.98
C LYS A 163 15.04 -7.34 -8.75
N LYS A 164 14.83 -6.86 -7.53
CA LYS A 164 13.67 -6.02 -7.18
C LYS A 164 14.15 -4.71 -6.59
N LEU A 165 13.80 -3.61 -7.25
CA LEU A 165 14.23 -2.28 -6.84
C LEU A 165 13.03 -1.31 -6.77
N ASN A 166 12.78 -0.75 -5.59
CA ASN A 166 11.77 0.28 -5.40
C ASN A 166 12.42 1.62 -5.05
N LEU A 167 12.24 2.60 -5.94
CA LEU A 167 12.74 3.98 -5.79
C LEU A 167 11.59 5.00 -5.77
N SER A 168 10.37 4.53 -5.53
CA SER A 168 9.17 5.36 -5.47
C SER A 168 9.33 6.53 -4.49
N ASN A 169 9.01 7.74 -4.93
CA ASN A 169 9.13 8.98 -4.15
C ASN A 169 10.56 9.35 -3.70
N CYS A 170 11.61 8.78 -4.31
CA CYS A 170 12.97 9.28 -4.18
C CYS A 170 13.16 10.53 -5.06
N ARG A 171 12.74 11.69 -4.54
CA ARG A 171 12.55 12.91 -5.33
C ARG A 171 13.82 13.54 -5.88
N ASP A 172 14.98 13.25 -5.30
CA ASP A 172 16.28 13.81 -5.72
C ASP A 172 17.01 12.94 -6.78
N LEU A 173 16.32 11.95 -7.35
CA LEU A 173 16.84 11.14 -8.47
C LEU A 173 16.59 11.82 -9.83
N ASP A 174 17.57 11.71 -10.72
CA ASP A 174 17.53 12.17 -12.11
C ASP A 174 17.78 11.00 -13.09
N ASP A 175 17.88 11.30 -14.39
CA ASP A 175 18.05 10.30 -15.45
C ASP A 175 19.30 9.41 -15.27
N GLN A 176 20.34 9.93 -14.60
CA GLN A 176 21.58 9.19 -14.37
C GLN A 176 21.33 7.95 -13.50
N ALA A 177 20.42 8.01 -12.52
CA ALA A 177 20.12 6.87 -11.65
C ALA A 177 19.63 5.67 -12.48
N LEU A 178 18.73 5.92 -13.44
CA LEU A 178 18.13 4.86 -14.24
C LEU A 178 19.07 4.35 -15.33
N TYR A 179 19.92 5.22 -15.89
CA TYR A 179 21.05 4.79 -16.69
C TYR A 179 21.94 3.82 -15.90
N ASP A 180 22.35 4.19 -14.69
CA ASP A 180 23.23 3.35 -13.87
C ASP A 180 22.59 2.02 -13.49
N ILE A 181 21.28 2.01 -13.18
CA ILE A 181 20.51 0.77 -12.95
C ILE A 181 20.55 -0.12 -14.19
N ALA A 182 20.20 0.42 -15.35
CA ALA A 182 20.14 -0.31 -16.61
C ALA A 182 21.48 -0.96 -16.95
N TYR A 183 22.58 -0.22 -16.82
CA TYR A 183 23.92 -0.72 -17.16
C TYR A 183 24.57 -1.55 -16.05
N CYS A 184 24.18 -1.37 -14.78
CA CYS A 184 24.79 -2.11 -13.69
C CYS A 184 24.11 -3.45 -13.39
N ILE A 185 22.78 -3.46 -13.33
CA ILE A 185 21.99 -4.60 -12.85
C ILE A 185 20.91 -5.06 -13.83
N GLY A 186 20.82 -4.46 -15.01
CA GLY A 186 19.74 -4.72 -15.97
C GLY A 186 19.51 -6.19 -16.30
N GLU A 187 20.58 -6.98 -16.45
CA GLU A 187 20.46 -8.43 -16.74
C GLU A 187 19.78 -9.24 -15.62
N ASN A 188 19.77 -8.75 -14.38
CA ASN A 188 19.14 -9.45 -13.24
C ASN A 188 17.81 -8.82 -12.82
N LEU A 189 17.51 -7.61 -13.27
CA LEU A 189 16.35 -6.86 -12.82
C LEU A 189 15.04 -7.48 -13.32
N GLU A 190 14.17 -7.86 -12.38
CA GLU A 190 12.87 -8.50 -12.63
C GLU A 190 11.69 -7.55 -12.32
N THR A 191 11.84 -6.70 -11.30
CA THR A 191 10.82 -5.74 -10.85
C THR A 191 11.47 -4.38 -10.58
N ILE A 192 10.89 -3.32 -11.13
CA ILE A 192 11.29 -1.94 -10.82
C ILE A 192 10.07 -1.05 -10.58
N GLU A 193 10.10 -0.28 -9.48
CA GLU A 193 9.05 0.67 -9.13
C GLU A 193 9.59 2.10 -9.09
N LEU A 194 9.01 2.96 -9.92
CA LEU A 194 9.45 4.34 -10.19
C LEU A 194 8.27 5.32 -10.06
N ASP A 195 7.60 5.33 -8.90
CA ASP A 195 6.51 6.27 -8.66
C ASP A 195 7.03 7.68 -8.36
N CYS A 196 6.53 8.69 -9.06
CA CYS A 196 6.72 10.12 -8.75
C CYS A 196 8.21 10.53 -8.64
N LEU A 197 8.91 10.52 -9.78
CA LEU A 197 10.29 11.00 -9.92
C LEU A 197 10.32 12.34 -10.70
N PRO A 198 10.18 13.49 -10.01
CA PRO A 198 9.94 14.77 -10.68
C PRO A 198 11.15 15.36 -11.41
N ASN A 199 12.37 14.92 -11.09
CA ASN A 199 13.61 15.50 -11.62
C ASN A 199 14.13 14.79 -12.89
N MET A 200 13.34 13.90 -13.49
CA MET A 200 13.65 13.26 -14.77
C MET A 200 13.60 14.29 -15.91
N LEU A 201 14.74 14.54 -16.56
CA LEU A 201 14.86 15.49 -17.67
C LEU A 201 14.54 14.83 -19.01
N ASP A 202 14.94 13.59 -19.24
CA ASP A 202 14.69 12.82 -20.46
C ASP A 202 14.19 11.39 -20.15
N PRO A 203 12.88 11.27 -19.81
CA PRO A 203 12.28 9.97 -19.55
C PRO A 203 12.28 9.05 -20.77
N ALA A 204 12.35 9.57 -22.01
CA ALA A 204 12.32 8.76 -23.22
C ALA A 204 13.61 7.95 -23.39
N THR A 205 14.76 8.62 -23.29
CA THR A 205 16.08 7.95 -23.36
C THR A 205 16.23 6.95 -22.21
N THR A 206 15.78 7.32 -21.02
CA THR A 206 15.82 6.44 -19.85
C THR A 206 14.99 5.16 -20.03
N LEU A 207 13.75 5.28 -20.53
CA LEU A 207 12.90 4.13 -20.81
C LEU A 207 13.47 3.26 -21.94
N HIS A 208 14.11 3.87 -22.94
CA HIS A 208 14.82 3.15 -23.99
C HIS A 208 15.96 2.29 -23.40
N ASP A 209 16.77 2.85 -22.49
CA ASP A 209 17.87 2.12 -21.86
C ASP A 209 17.36 0.96 -20.99
N LEU A 210 16.33 1.18 -20.16
CA LEU A 210 15.69 0.11 -19.39
C LEU A 210 15.17 -1.00 -20.31
N SER A 211 14.49 -0.62 -21.40
CA SER A 211 13.91 -1.57 -22.35
C SER A 211 14.96 -2.44 -23.05
N HIS A 212 16.15 -1.91 -23.33
CA HIS A 212 17.21 -2.61 -24.07
C HIS A 212 18.22 -3.34 -23.18
N LYS A 213 18.46 -2.83 -21.96
CA LYS A 213 19.45 -3.37 -21.04
C LYS A 213 18.86 -4.26 -19.96
N CYS A 214 17.55 -4.23 -19.77
CA CYS A 214 16.87 -5.01 -18.73
C CYS A 214 15.91 -6.05 -19.34
N PRO A 215 16.43 -7.14 -19.95
CA PRO A 215 15.61 -8.11 -20.68
C PRO A 215 14.69 -8.96 -19.79
N ASN A 216 14.92 -8.97 -18.47
CA ASN A 216 14.20 -9.80 -17.51
C ASN A 216 13.10 -9.06 -16.73
N ILE A 217 12.89 -7.75 -16.97
CA ILE A 217 11.84 -7.01 -16.28
C ILE A 217 10.49 -7.59 -16.66
N SER A 218 9.80 -8.13 -15.66
CA SER A 218 8.46 -8.69 -15.77
C SER A 218 7.39 -7.76 -15.19
N GLN A 219 7.79 -6.87 -14.27
CA GLN A 219 6.92 -5.90 -13.60
C GLN A 219 7.58 -4.52 -13.59
N LEU A 220 6.87 -3.53 -14.12
CA LEU A 220 7.33 -2.14 -14.23
C LEU A 220 6.25 -1.18 -13.73
N SER A 221 6.55 -0.41 -12.69
CA SER A 221 5.69 0.70 -12.25
C SER A 221 6.30 2.03 -12.63
N LEU A 222 5.55 2.82 -13.39
CA LEU A 222 5.88 4.18 -13.82
C LEU A 222 4.80 5.16 -13.33
N CYS A 223 4.28 4.94 -12.11
CA CYS A 223 3.23 5.78 -11.56
C CYS A 223 3.66 7.25 -11.52
N ARG A 224 2.85 8.18 -12.07
CA ARG A 224 3.14 9.63 -12.06
C ARG A 224 4.59 9.96 -12.51
N PHE A 225 5.11 9.17 -13.42
CA PHE A 225 6.49 9.26 -13.90
C PHE A 225 6.62 10.29 -15.02
N PHE A 226 5.60 10.38 -15.88
CA PHE A 226 5.57 11.36 -16.97
C PHE A 226 5.11 12.71 -16.39
N GLY A 227 6.00 13.70 -16.38
CA GLY A 227 5.74 15.00 -15.77
C GLY A 227 4.47 15.67 -16.32
N ALA A 228 3.61 16.19 -15.43
CA ALA A 228 2.29 16.74 -15.75
C ALA A 228 2.31 18.09 -16.49
N GLU A 229 3.47 18.77 -16.59
CA GLU A 229 3.54 20.20 -16.94
C GLU A 229 4.52 20.56 -18.07
N ARG A 230 4.97 19.61 -18.89
CA ARG A 230 5.75 19.97 -20.08
C ARG A 230 4.83 20.34 -21.24
N GLU A 231 4.15 21.47 -21.09
CA GLU A 231 3.24 22.08 -22.09
C GLU A 231 3.89 22.30 -23.48
N ASN A 232 5.21 22.11 -23.62
CA ASN A 232 5.96 22.36 -24.84
C ASN A 232 6.80 21.17 -25.36
N ASP A 233 6.79 20.01 -24.69
CA ASP A 233 7.53 18.86 -25.22
C ASP A 233 6.73 18.18 -26.32
N VAL A 234 7.32 18.16 -27.52
CA VAL A 234 6.84 17.42 -28.69
C VAL A 234 6.44 16.02 -28.25
N LEU A 235 5.21 15.63 -28.62
CA LEU A 235 4.58 14.31 -28.47
C LEU A 235 5.60 13.18 -28.74
N SER A 236 6.38 12.82 -27.73
CA SER A 236 7.34 11.75 -27.85
C SER A 236 6.53 10.48 -27.69
N GLU A 237 6.36 9.71 -28.76
CA GLU A 237 5.81 8.36 -28.62
C GLU A 237 6.79 7.55 -27.77
N TYR A 238 6.47 7.37 -26.49
CA TYR A 238 7.25 6.50 -25.62
C TYR A 238 7.09 5.05 -26.07
N GLU A 239 8.21 4.36 -26.23
CA GLU A 239 8.24 2.91 -26.44
C GLU A 239 8.82 2.24 -25.20
N ILE A 240 8.04 1.31 -24.64
CA ILE A 240 8.48 0.46 -23.56
C ILE A 240 8.62 -0.93 -24.19
N ALA A 241 9.85 -1.34 -24.46
CA ALA A 241 10.12 -2.68 -24.96
C ALA A 241 10.42 -3.62 -23.77
N GLY A 242 10.18 -4.90 -23.98
CA GLY A 242 10.40 -5.91 -22.96
C GLY A 242 9.78 -7.22 -23.39
N SER A 243 10.60 -8.18 -23.78
CA SER A 243 10.13 -9.47 -24.31
C SER A 243 9.43 -10.34 -23.27
N VAL A 244 9.61 -10.04 -21.98
CA VAL A 244 8.99 -10.77 -20.87
C VAL A 244 8.10 -9.89 -19.99
N LEU A 245 7.93 -8.60 -20.32
CA LEU A 245 7.16 -7.67 -19.50
C LEU A 245 5.69 -8.11 -19.46
N ARG A 246 5.18 -8.36 -18.24
CA ARG A 246 3.82 -8.87 -18.00
C ARG A 246 2.92 -7.85 -17.34
N GLU A 247 3.45 -7.04 -16.45
CA GLU A 247 2.69 -6.08 -15.68
C GLU A 247 3.26 -4.68 -15.83
N ILE A 248 2.38 -3.72 -16.12
CA ILE A 248 2.75 -2.32 -16.16
C ILE A 248 1.75 -1.47 -15.38
N ASP A 249 2.27 -0.68 -14.43
CA ASP A 249 1.48 0.30 -13.69
C ASP A 249 1.78 1.70 -14.24
N LEU A 250 0.81 2.29 -14.95
CA LEU A 250 0.88 3.65 -15.48
C LEU A 250 -0.05 4.59 -14.71
N TYR A 251 -0.39 4.26 -13.47
CA TYR A 251 -1.27 5.07 -12.63
C TYR A 251 -0.82 6.53 -12.51
N GLY A 252 -1.78 7.46 -12.55
CA GLY A 252 -1.54 8.88 -12.40
C GLY A 252 -0.79 9.55 -13.56
N ASN A 253 -0.61 8.85 -14.69
CA ASN A 253 -0.18 9.44 -15.94
C ASN A 253 -1.39 9.62 -16.85
N TYR A 254 -1.54 10.81 -17.43
CA TYR A 254 -2.65 11.16 -18.31
C TYR A 254 -2.11 11.36 -19.72
N PHE A 255 -2.30 10.36 -20.57
CA PHE A 255 -1.74 10.34 -21.92
C PHE A 255 -2.73 10.89 -22.94
N VAL A 256 -2.22 11.68 -23.89
CA VAL A 256 -2.91 11.92 -25.16
C VAL A 256 -2.83 10.65 -26.03
N HIS A 257 -1.63 10.08 -26.14
CA HIS A 257 -1.39 8.80 -26.81
C HIS A 257 -0.72 7.82 -25.86
N LEU A 258 -1.32 6.64 -25.67
CA LEU A 258 -0.74 5.59 -24.85
C LEU A 258 0.62 5.16 -25.43
N PRO A 259 1.67 4.98 -24.59
CA PRO A 259 2.95 4.42 -25.00
C PRO A 259 2.81 3.11 -25.77
N LYS A 260 3.76 2.82 -26.65
CA LYS A 260 3.84 1.52 -27.32
C LYS A 260 4.32 0.49 -26.30
N LEU A 261 3.44 -0.48 -26.02
CA LEU A 261 3.67 -1.56 -25.06
C LEU A 261 3.97 -2.87 -25.79
N PRO A 262 4.68 -3.82 -25.16
CA PRO A 262 4.96 -5.11 -25.77
C PRO A 262 3.71 -6.01 -25.72
N PRO A 263 3.53 -6.93 -26.69
CA PRO A 263 2.35 -7.79 -26.76
C PRO A 263 2.21 -8.78 -25.59
N THR A 264 3.27 -8.98 -24.80
CA THR A 264 3.32 -9.91 -23.66
C THR A 264 2.60 -9.43 -22.41
N ILE A 265 2.12 -8.19 -22.40
CA ILE A 265 1.45 -7.56 -21.27
C ILE A 265 0.13 -8.29 -20.94
N LYS A 266 0.00 -8.66 -19.68
CA LYS A 266 -1.18 -9.31 -19.09
C LYS A 266 -1.97 -8.39 -18.18
N THR A 267 -1.26 -7.48 -17.50
CA THR A 267 -1.83 -6.56 -16.52
C THR A 267 -1.46 -5.12 -16.85
N ILE A 268 -2.47 -4.24 -16.92
CA ILE A 268 -2.27 -2.80 -17.10
C ILE A 268 -3.11 -2.06 -16.06
N ARG A 269 -2.49 -1.06 -15.41
CA ARG A 269 -3.21 -0.04 -14.64
C ARG A 269 -3.11 1.32 -15.32
N LEU A 270 -4.25 1.96 -15.57
CA LEU A 270 -4.36 3.24 -16.27
C LEU A 270 -5.16 4.27 -15.47
N SER A 271 -4.81 5.54 -15.65
CA SER A 271 -5.60 6.68 -15.19
C SER A 271 -6.11 7.48 -16.39
N VAL A 272 -7.37 7.92 -16.32
CA VAL A 272 -8.04 8.69 -17.37
C VAL A 272 -8.89 9.80 -16.76
N THR A 273 -9.10 10.86 -17.51
CA THR A 273 -9.99 11.98 -17.16
C THR A 273 -11.33 11.89 -17.89
N GLY A 274 -11.37 11.18 -19.02
CA GLY A 274 -12.48 11.14 -19.96
C GLY A 274 -12.29 12.00 -21.20
N CYS A 275 -11.20 12.79 -21.27
CA CYS A 275 -10.87 13.63 -22.42
C CYS A 275 -9.98 12.93 -23.45
N GLU A 276 -9.50 11.73 -23.15
CA GLU A 276 -8.64 10.93 -24.01
C GLU A 276 -9.36 10.45 -25.28
N ASP A 277 -8.60 10.18 -26.34
CA ASP A 277 -9.14 9.50 -27.53
C ASP A 277 -9.46 8.05 -27.19
N VAL A 278 -10.73 7.80 -26.88
CA VAL A 278 -11.23 6.49 -26.47
C VAL A 278 -11.11 5.45 -27.59
N GLU A 279 -11.25 5.85 -28.86
CA GLU A 279 -11.18 4.92 -29.99
C GLU A 279 -9.75 4.42 -30.20
N GLU A 280 -8.79 5.34 -30.16
CA GLU A 280 -7.37 4.99 -30.26
C GLU A 280 -6.94 4.11 -29.08
N LEU A 281 -7.33 4.49 -27.86
CA LEU A 281 -6.99 3.74 -26.64
C LEU A 281 -7.57 2.33 -26.66
N VAL A 282 -8.85 2.17 -27.01
CA VAL A 282 -9.49 0.85 -27.15
C VAL A 282 -8.77 0.02 -28.19
N ARG A 283 -8.51 0.57 -29.39
CA ARG A 283 -7.82 -0.15 -30.47
C ARG A 283 -6.43 -0.65 -30.03
N LYS A 284 -5.66 0.18 -29.32
CA LYS A 284 -4.34 -0.21 -28.79
C LYS A 284 -4.44 -1.30 -27.72
N LEU A 285 -5.42 -1.25 -26.81
CA LEU A 285 -5.57 -2.25 -25.75
C LEU A 285 -6.20 -3.56 -26.26
N GLU A 286 -7.05 -3.49 -27.28
CA GLU A 286 -7.63 -4.68 -27.92
C GLU A 286 -6.58 -5.49 -28.68
N SER A 287 -5.58 -4.83 -29.29
CA SER A 287 -4.49 -5.53 -29.99
C SER A 287 -3.59 -6.36 -29.07
N HIS A 288 -3.71 -6.22 -27.74
CA HIS A 288 -3.00 -7.04 -26.77
C HIS A 288 -3.82 -8.29 -26.45
N GLU A 289 -3.49 -9.40 -27.10
CA GLU A 289 -4.21 -10.69 -26.95
C GLU A 289 -4.03 -11.31 -25.56
N GLU A 290 -2.87 -11.12 -24.92
CA GLU A 290 -2.59 -11.65 -23.58
C GLU A 290 -3.18 -10.82 -22.43
N LEU A 291 -3.67 -9.60 -22.71
CA LEU A 291 -4.24 -8.70 -21.70
C LEU A 291 -5.51 -9.30 -21.08
N CYS A 292 -5.45 -9.62 -19.79
CA CYS A 292 -6.54 -10.24 -19.05
C CYS A 292 -6.89 -9.53 -17.73
N ASP A 293 -6.02 -8.64 -17.24
CA ASP A 293 -6.23 -7.84 -16.04
C ASP A 293 -6.07 -6.34 -16.35
N LEU A 294 -7.18 -5.63 -16.44
CA LEU A 294 -7.20 -4.19 -16.67
C LEU A 294 -7.78 -3.48 -15.45
N HIS A 295 -6.96 -2.63 -14.83
CA HIS A 295 -7.36 -1.69 -13.79
C HIS A 295 -7.53 -0.30 -14.40
N LEU A 296 -8.78 0.16 -14.51
CA LEU A 296 -9.09 1.51 -14.97
C LEU A 296 -9.47 2.41 -13.79
N GLN A 297 -8.79 3.55 -13.66
CA GLN A 297 -9.18 4.63 -12.78
C GLN A 297 -9.57 5.87 -13.59
N LEU A 298 -10.83 6.29 -13.48
CA LEU A 298 -11.31 7.55 -14.01
C LEU A 298 -11.42 8.60 -12.90
N GLU A 299 -10.81 9.76 -13.11
CA GLU A 299 -10.90 10.92 -12.22
C GLU A 299 -11.35 12.17 -12.99
N CYS A 300 -12.60 12.56 -12.75
CA CYS A 300 -13.24 13.74 -13.32
C CYS A 300 -13.89 14.53 -12.16
N LEU A 301 -13.08 15.31 -11.44
CA LEU A 301 -13.54 16.07 -10.27
C LEU A 301 -14.19 17.41 -10.63
N ASP A 302 -14.13 17.80 -11.90
CA ASP A 302 -14.74 19.05 -12.38
C ASP A 302 -16.27 18.95 -12.41
N GLU A 303 -16.93 20.07 -12.13
CA GLU A 303 -18.39 20.21 -12.24
C GLU A 303 -18.82 20.67 -13.64
N ASP A 304 -17.87 21.00 -14.52
CA ASP A 304 -18.14 21.35 -15.91
C ASP A 304 -18.93 20.23 -16.61
N THR A 305 -20.07 20.63 -17.19
CA THR A 305 -20.99 19.71 -17.86
C THR A 305 -20.32 19.00 -19.03
N TRP A 306 -19.45 19.67 -19.78
CA TRP A 306 -18.73 19.10 -20.91
C TRP A 306 -17.78 17.98 -20.46
N LEU A 307 -16.99 18.20 -19.41
CA LEU A 307 -16.05 17.21 -18.88
C LEU A 307 -16.78 15.99 -18.33
N VAL A 308 -17.89 16.21 -17.61
CA VAL A 308 -18.74 15.13 -17.13
C VAL A 308 -19.35 14.33 -18.29
N GLU A 309 -19.80 14.98 -19.36
CA GLU A 309 -20.32 14.31 -20.56
C GLU A 309 -19.23 13.55 -21.32
N ALA A 310 -18.02 14.11 -21.44
CA ALA A 310 -16.86 13.45 -22.01
C ALA A 310 -16.51 12.17 -21.23
N ALA A 311 -16.41 12.24 -19.90
CA ALA A 311 -16.18 11.07 -19.05
C ALA A 311 -17.24 9.98 -19.21
N ASN A 312 -18.52 10.35 -19.29
CA ASN A 312 -19.59 9.36 -19.48
C ASN A 312 -19.58 8.74 -20.89
N ARG A 313 -19.26 9.53 -21.94
CA ARG A 313 -19.07 9.02 -23.31
C ARG A 313 -17.89 8.05 -23.37
N PHE A 314 -16.76 8.45 -22.79
CA PHE A 314 -15.56 7.63 -22.65
C PHE A 314 -15.91 6.29 -21.99
N LEU A 315 -16.50 6.30 -20.79
CA LEU A 315 -16.85 5.08 -20.06
C LEU A 315 -17.81 4.19 -20.85
N THR A 316 -18.79 4.77 -21.53
CA THR A 316 -19.76 4.00 -22.33
C THR A 316 -19.05 3.26 -23.47
N HIS A 317 -18.19 3.94 -24.22
CA HIS A 317 -17.45 3.33 -25.32
C HIS A 317 -16.40 2.32 -24.81
N PHE A 318 -15.60 2.72 -23.83
CA PHE A 318 -14.50 1.90 -23.29
C PHE A 318 -15.02 0.59 -22.67
N LEU A 319 -16.02 0.66 -21.79
CA LEU A 319 -16.55 -0.53 -21.12
C LEU A 319 -17.29 -1.47 -22.07
N SER A 320 -17.85 -0.96 -23.18
CA SER A 320 -18.52 -1.79 -24.18
C SER A 320 -17.56 -2.72 -24.94
N HIS A 321 -16.29 -2.31 -25.09
CA HIS A 321 -15.26 -3.07 -25.80
C HIS A 321 -14.37 -3.85 -24.83
N LEU A 322 -13.86 -3.19 -23.80
CA LEU A 322 -12.85 -3.76 -22.88
C LEU A 322 -13.44 -4.31 -21.58
N GLY A 323 -14.76 -4.24 -21.38
CA GLY A 323 -15.45 -4.73 -20.18
C GLY A 323 -15.01 -6.14 -19.72
N PRO A 324 -14.88 -7.15 -20.62
CA PRO A 324 -14.41 -8.48 -20.25
C PRO A 324 -12.99 -8.53 -19.67
N LYS A 325 -12.12 -7.57 -19.99
CA LYS A 325 -10.74 -7.49 -19.47
C LYS A 325 -10.66 -6.71 -18.15
N ILE A 326 -11.72 -6.00 -17.74
CA ILE A 326 -11.73 -5.19 -16.51
C ILE A 326 -11.91 -6.06 -15.27
N THR A 327 -10.93 -5.99 -14.37
CA THR A 327 -10.91 -6.65 -13.06
C THR A 327 -11.12 -5.65 -11.93
N ARG A 328 -10.64 -4.41 -12.12
CA ARG A 328 -10.70 -3.33 -11.13
C ARG A 328 -11.15 -2.04 -11.80
N LEU A 329 -12.20 -1.44 -11.26
CA LEU A 329 -12.77 -0.20 -11.80
C LEU A 329 -12.95 0.83 -10.69
N HIS A 330 -12.28 1.96 -10.84
CA HIS A 330 -12.44 3.12 -9.98
C HIS A 330 -12.97 4.30 -10.79
N ILE A 331 -14.12 4.84 -10.39
CA ILE A 331 -14.74 6.00 -11.02
C ILE A 331 -14.97 7.08 -9.96
N SER A 332 -14.29 8.20 -10.12
CA SER A 332 -14.53 9.44 -9.39
C SER A 332 -15.08 10.49 -10.35
N ALA A 333 -16.37 10.79 -10.26
CA ALA A 333 -17.03 11.75 -11.15
C ALA A 333 -18.26 12.38 -10.49
N CYS A 334 -18.58 13.63 -10.79
CA CYS A 334 -19.75 14.32 -10.22
C CYS A 334 -21.09 13.60 -10.50
N ARG A 335 -21.26 13.08 -11.73
CA ARG A 335 -22.47 12.38 -12.19
C ARG A 335 -22.13 11.24 -13.14
N ILE A 336 -22.75 10.08 -12.92
CA ILE A 336 -22.66 8.92 -13.82
C ILE A 336 -24.03 8.59 -14.39
N VAL A 337 -24.11 8.37 -15.71
CA VAL A 337 -25.35 8.09 -16.42
C VAL A 337 -25.73 6.59 -16.38
N ASP A 338 -27.01 6.33 -16.55
CA ASP A 338 -27.60 4.98 -16.51
C ASP A 338 -26.95 3.97 -17.49
N PRO A 339 -26.62 4.33 -18.75
CA PRO A 339 -25.89 3.43 -19.65
C PRO A 339 -24.56 2.91 -19.11
N VAL A 340 -23.75 3.78 -18.49
CA VAL A 340 -22.48 3.39 -17.86
C VAL A 340 -22.74 2.38 -16.75
N MET A 341 -23.74 2.63 -15.91
CA MET A 341 -24.10 1.71 -14.84
C MET A 341 -24.64 0.38 -15.35
N ALA A 342 -25.42 0.38 -16.44
CA ALA A 342 -25.85 -0.85 -17.08
C ALA A 342 -24.64 -1.69 -17.50
N LEU A 343 -23.66 -1.06 -18.18
CA LEU A 343 -22.41 -1.70 -18.61
C LEU A 343 -21.63 -2.26 -17.41
N ILE A 344 -21.41 -1.50 -16.33
CA ILE A 344 -20.72 -2.00 -15.13
C ILE A 344 -21.37 -3.30 -14.61
N THR A 345 -22.69 -3.41 -14.68
CA THR A 345 -23.42 -4.59 -14.17
C THR A 345 -23.53 -5.75 -15.16
N GLU A 346 -23.30 -5.51 -16.46
CA GLU A 346 -23.59 -6.47 -17.53
C GLU A 346 -22.36 -6.88 -18.34
N ALA A 347 -21.36 -6.00 -18.47
CA ALA A 347 -20.19 -6.18 -19.31
C ALA A 347 -18.88 -6.51 -18.56
N LEU A 348 -18.90 -6.60 -17.22
CA LEU A 348 -17.70 -6.81 -16.39
C LEU A 348 -17.78 -8.14 -15.60
N PRO A 349 -17.58 -9.31 -16.27
CA PRO A 349 -17.75 -10.62 -15.66
C PRO A 349 -16.66 -11.00 -14.63
N HIS A 350 -15.49 -10.38 -14.71
CA HIS A 350 -14.31 -10.67 -13.89
C HIS A 350 -14.01 -9.60 -12.82
N LEU A 351 -14.93 -8.66 -12.61
CA LEU A 351 -14.76 -7.56 -11.65
C LEU A 351 -14.60 -8.10 -10.22
N THR A 352 -13.47 -7.77 -9.59
CA THR A 352 -13.17 -8.07 -8.19
C THR A 352 -13.21 -6.82 -7.31
N ASP A 353 -12.93 -5.65 -7.88
CA ASP A 353 -12.83 -4.38 -7.15
C ASP A 353 -13.64 -3.29 -7.85
N LEU A 354 -14.58 -2.69 -7.11
CA LEU A 354 -15.39 -1.59 -7.60
C LEU A 354 -15.33 -0.41 -6.64
N ALA A 355 -14.83 0.72 -7.13
CA ALA A 355 -14.82 1.98 -6.41
C ALA A 355 -15.66 3.04 -7.15
N LEU A 356 -16.66 3.59 -6.47
CA LEU A 356 -17.55 4.64 -6.99
C LEU A 356 -17.55 5.83 -6.02
N SER A 357 -17.09 6.97 -6.51
CA SER A 357 -17.15 8.26 -5.83
C SER A 357 -17.92 9.24 -6.71
N CYS A 358 -19.24 9.28 -6.54
CA CYS A 358 -20.13 10.14 -7.32
C CYS A 358 -21.30 10.72 -6.50
N LEU A 359 -21.60 12.00 -6.69
CA LEU A 359 -22.66 12.67 -5.93
C LEU A 359 -24.05 12.19 -6.36
N HIS A 360 -24.22 11.96 -7.67
CA HIS A 360 -25.48 11.62 -8.30
C HIS A 360 -25.38 10.32 -9.11
N LEU A 361 -26.16 9.32 -8.68
CA LEU A 361 -26.22 8.00 -9.27
C LEU A 361 -27.64 7.43 -9.18
N ASN A 362 -28.15 6.86 -10.28
CA ASN A 362 -29.35 6.03 -10.21
C ASN A 362 -29.04 4.68 -9.56
N THR A 363 -29.61 4.45 -8.37
CA THR A 363 -29.37 3.23 -7.59
C THR A 363 -30.04 1.97 -8.13
N TYR A 364 -30.85 2.07 -9.21
CA TYR A 364 -31.53 0.92 -9.82
C TYR A 364 -30.56 -0.18 -10.23
N TYR A 365 -29.51 0.16 -10.99
CA TYR A 365 -28.52 -0.80 -11.48
C TYR A 365 -27.67 -1.37 -10.35
N LEU A 366 -27.28 -0.54 -9.39
CA LEU A 366 -26.55 -1.00 -8.21
C LEU A 366 -27.38 -2.04 -7.42
N ARG A 367 -28.68 -1.81 -7.26
CA ARG A 367 -29.59 -2.79 -6.66
C ARG A 367 -29.67 -4.08 -7.48
N LYS A 368 -29.79 -3.98 -8.81
CA LYS A 368 -29.83 -5.14 -9.71
C LYS A 368 -28.57 -5.97 -9.58
N PHE A 369 -27.40 -5.33 -9.49
CA PHE A 369 -26.10 -5.99 -9.37
C PHE A 369 -25.97 -6.85 -8.11
N PHE A 370 -26.48 -6.37 -6.99
CA PHE A 370 -26.48 -7.09 -5.70
C PHE A 370 -27.79 -7.85 -5.42
N SER A 371 -28.71 -7.92 -6.38
CA SER A 371 -29.94 -8.71 -6.23
C SER A 371 -29.66 -10.20 -6.42
N GLY A 372 -30.37 -11.06 -5.69
CA GLY A 372 -30.17 -12.52 -5.73
C GLY A 372 -29.33 -13.10 -4.58
N GLY A 373 -28.91 -12.26 -3.61
CA GLY A 373 -28.22 -12.73 -2.41
C GLY A 373 -26.89 -13.39 -2.75
N ILE A 374 -26.71 -14.65 -2.36
CA ILE A 374 -25.48 -15.42 -2.61
C ILE A 374 -25.16 -15.61 -4.10
N ASN A 375 -26.19 -15.60 -4.96
CA ASN A 375 -26.04 -15.73 -6.41
C ASN A 375 -26.00 -14.36 -7.12
N SER A 376 -25.92 -13.26 -6.37
CA SER A 376 -25.83 -11.94 -6.99
C SER A 376 -24.53 -11.80 -7.78
N LYS A 377 -24.54 -10.97 -8.84
CA LYS A 377 -23.33 -10.70 -9.62
C LYS A 377 -22.24 -10.05 -8.74
N GLY A 378 -22.66 -9.19 -7.81
CA GLY A 378 -21.77 -8.56 -6.83
C GLY A 378 -21.26 -9.48 -5.71
N ALA A 379 -21.70 -10.74 -5.62
CA ALA A 379 -21.26 -11.66 -4.57
C ALA A 379 -19.76 -12.00 -4.66
N LYS A 380 -19.17 -11.89 -5.87
CA LYS A 380 -17.76 -12.17 -6.17
C LYS A 380 -16.82 -11.01 -5.85
N LEU A 381 -17.33 -9.81 -5.61
CA LEU A 381 -16.50 -8.66 -5.27
C LEU A 381 -15.72 -8.93 -3.98
N LYS A 382 -14.43 -8.61 -4.02
CA LYS A 382 -13.52 -8.59 -2.87
C LYS A 382 -13.46 -7.20 -2.24
N SER A 383 -13.47 -6.17 -3.09
CA SER A 383 -13.39 -4.76 -2.66
C SER A 383 -14.57 -3.97 -3.20
N LEU A 384 -15.26 -3.26 -2.32
CA LEU A 384 -16.34 -2.34 -2.67
C LEU A 384 -16.14 -1.01 -1.95
N LYS A 385 -15.88 0.05 -2.71
CA LYS A 385 -15.70 1.39 -2.18
C LYS A 385 -16.77 2.33 -2.71
N LEU A 386 -17.60 2.83 -1.81
CA LEU A 386 -18.70 3.75 -2.11
C LEU A 386 -18.46 5.01 -1.29
N LYS A 387 -18.02 6.09 -1.94
CA LYS A 387 -17.67 7.34 -1.28
C LYS A 387 -18.66 8.43 -1.60
N GLY A 388 -19.26 9.03 -0.57
CA GLY A 388 -20.15 10.19 -0.71
C GLY A 388 -21.45 9.95 -1.47
N LEU A 389 -21.81 8.69 -1.74
CA LEU A 389 -22.97 8.38 -2.59
C LEU A 389 -24.30 8.70 -1.90
N ARG A 390 -25.21 9.37 -2.63
CA ARG A 390 -26.59 9.63 -2.18
C ARG A 390 -27.52 8.48 -2.54
N ILE A 391 -27.41 7.34 -1.83
CA ILE A 391 -28.23 6.15 -2.09
C ILE A 391 -29.33 5.92 -1.04
N THR A 392 -30.41 5.22 -1.42
CA THR A 392 -31.49 4.85 -0.50
C THR A 392 -31.09 3.69 0.43
N TYR A 393 -31.72 3.59 1.61
CA TYR A 393 -31.58 2.42 2.49
C TYR A 393 -31.91 1.10 1.78
N ARG A 394 -32.88 1.11 0.86
CA ARG A 394 -33.22 -0.07 0.05
C ARG A 394 -32.03 -0.53 -0.79
N ALA A 395 -31.29 0.40 -1.40
CA ALA A 395 -30.08 0.08 -2.14
C ALA A 395 -28.99 -0.46 -1.21
N LEU A 396 -28.70 0.26 -0.13
CA LEU A 396 -27.68 -0.12 0.85
C LEU A 396 -27.90 -1.52 1.44
N PHE A 397 -29.12 -1.85 1.84
CA PHE A 397 -29.45 -3.18 2.36
C PHE A 397 -29.45 -4.28 1.28
N THR A 398 -29.70 -3.93 0.01
CA THR A 398 -29.55 -4.90 -1.10
C THR A 398 -28.06 -5.25 -1.27
N ILE A 399 -27.18 -4.25 -1.21
CA ILE A 399 -25.71 -4.45 -1.23
C ILE A 399 -25.29 -5.38 -0.10
N GLY A 400 -25.69 -5.08 1.14
CA GLY A 400 -25.29 -5.89 2.29
C GLY A 400 -25.80 -7.33 2.28
N LYS A 401 -26.88 -7.63 1.56
CA LYS A 401 -27.38 -9.01 1.36
C LYS A 401 -26.64 -9.75 0.24
N GLY A 402 -26.25 -9.02 -0.80
CA GLY A 402 -25.69 -9.55 -2.04
C GLY A 402 -24.16 -9.70 -2.03
N ALA A 403 -23.45 -8.77 -1.40
CA ALA A 403 -22.00 -8.83 -1.27
C ALA A 403 -21.65 -9.87 -0.19
N ARG A 404 -20.89 -10.91 -0.54
CA ARG A 404 -20.58 -12.05 0.35
C ARG A 404 -19.09 -12.31 0.51
N SER A 405 -18.30 -11.99 -0.52
CA SER A 405 -16.87 -12.25 -0.55
C SER A 405 -16.02 -11.02 -0.20
N LEU A 406 -16.64 -9.97 0.35
CA LEU A 406 -15.93 -8.73 0.64
C LEU A 406 -14.88 -8.93 1.73
N THR A 407 -13.68 -8.46 1.43
CA THR A 407 -12.55 -8.27 2.33
C THR A 407 -12.36 -6.79 2.67
N ASP A 408 -12.74 -5.90 1.74
CA ASP A 408 -12.50 -4.47 1.83
C ASP A 408 -13.81 -3.72 1.54
N LEU A 409 -14.28 -2.92 2.52
CA LEU A 409 -15.52 -2.16 2.41
C LEU A 409 -15.32 -0.69 2.79
N GLU A 410 -15.56 0.20 1.84
CA GLU A 410 -15.71 1.63 2.12
C GLU A 410 -17.15 2.07 1.84
N ALA A 411 -17.74 2.75 2.81
CA ALA A 411 -19.04 3.42 2.70
C ALA A 411 -18.95 4.83 3.31
N SER A 412 -17.87 5.55 3.01
CA SER A 412 -17.53 6.81 3.65
C SER A 412 -18.41 7.97 3.18
N HIS A 413 -18.68 8.93 4.06
CA HIS A 413 -19.51 10.13 3.82
C HIS A 413 -20.93 9.83 3.32
N MET A 414 -21.48 8.66 3.67
CA MET A 414 -22.83 8.24 3.29
C MET A 414 -23.80 8.38 4.47
N ALA A 415 -24.73 9.34 4.39
CA ALA A 415 -25.67 9.63 5.48
C ALA A 415 -26.67 8.49 5.78
N THR A 416 -26.81 7.52 4.87
CA THR A 416 -27.69 6.36 5.03
C THR A 416 -27.04 5.16 5.72
N VAL A 417 -25.73 5.21 5.99
CA VAL A 417 -25.01 4.15 6.70
C VAL A 417 -25.25 4.27 8.20
N ASP A 418 -25.77 3.19 8.80
CA ASP A 418 -26.07 3.09 10.22
C ASP A 418 -25.71 1.70 10.78
N ASP A 419 -25.83 1.53 12.10
CA ASP A 419 -25.52 0.27 12.78
C ASP A 419 -26.30 -0.95 12.25
N ARG A 420 -27.52 -0.76 11.73
CA ARG A 420 -28.32 -1.88 11.21
C ARG A 420 -27.70 -2.43 9.93
N PHE A 421 -27.14 -1.56 9.09
CA PHE A 421 -26.38 -1.99 7.93
C PHE A 421 -25.09 -2.70 8.33
N LEU A 422 -24.34 -2.17 9.31
CA LEU A 422 -23.09 -2.81 9.76
C LEU A 422 -23.33 -4.19 10.38
N VAL A 423 -24.39 -4.36 11.16
CA VAL A 423 -24.78 -5.68 11.69
C VAL A 423 -25.11 -6.65 10.55
N LEU A 424 -25.87 -6.20 9.54
CA LEU A 424 -26.15 -7.01 8.36
C LEU A 424 -24.86 -7.45 7.65
N ILE A 425 -23.92 -6.53 7.44
CA ILE A 425 -22.63 -6.84 6.81
C ILE A 425 -21.81 -7.79 7.67
N ALA A 426 -21.80 -7.62 9.00
CA ALA A 426 -21.13 -8.53 9.91
C ALA A 426 -21.69 -9.95 9.80
N ASP A 427 -23.00 -10.09 9.56
CA ASP A 427 -23.65 -11.39 9.36
C ASP A 427 -23.38 -12.02 7.99
N THR A 428 -23.26 -11.21 6.94
CA THR A 428 -23.12 -11.70 5.56
C THR A 428 -21.67 -11.86 5.08
N CYS A 429 -20.77 -10.96 5.47
CA CYS A 429 -19.38 -10.88 5.03
C CYS A 429 -18.44 -11.22 6.18
N LYS A 430 -18.08 -12.51 6.31
CA LYS A 430 -17.26 -13.00 7.43
C LYS A 430 -15.76 -12.74 7.29
N HIS A 431 -15.30 -12.35 6.11
CA HIS A 431 -13.88 -12.18 5.80
C HIS A 431 -13.44 -10.72 5.65
N ILE A 432 -14.24 -9.77 6.14
CA ILE A 432 -13.87 -8.35 6.11
C ILE A 432 -12.63 -8.13 6.98
N ARG A 433 -11.65 -7.45 6.38
CA ARG A 433 -10.36 -7.06 6.98
C ARG A 433 -10.24 -5.54 7.06
N SER A 434 -10.59 -4.83 6.01
CA SER A 434 -10.54 -3.36 5.96
C SER A 434 -11.94 -2.76 5.91
N VAL A 435 -12.18 -1.76 6.77
CA VAL A 435 -13.40 -0.96 6.74
C VAL A 435 -13.11 0.54 6.77
N ASN A 436 -13.87 1.29 5.98
CA ASN A 436 -13.85 2.75 6.01
C ASN A 436 -15.28 3.32 6.08
N PHE A 437 -15.63 3.85 7.25
CA PHE A 437 -16.90 4.50 7.55
C PHE A 437 -16.71 5.97 7.96
N ASN A 438 -15.62 6.60 7.51
CA ASN A 438 -15.37 8.01 7.77
C ASN A 438 -16.61 8.86 7.40
N GLY A 439 -16.98 9.83 8.24
CA GLY A 439 -18.12 10.72 8.03
C GLY A 439 -19.51 10.08 8.24
N CYS A 440 -19.60 8.81 8.65
CA CYS A 440 -20.88 8.14 8.91
C CYS A 440 -21.36 8.38 10.36
N ARG A 441 -22.02 9.50 10.62
CA ARG A 441 -22.44 9.93 11.97
C ARG A 441 -23.35 8.96 12.74
N PHE A 442 -24.05 8.05 12.04
CA PHE A 442 -24.98 7.08 12.63
C PHE A 442 -24.37 5.69 12.86
N VAL A 443 -23.07 5.53 12.57
CA VAL A 443 -22.30 4.35 12.91
C VAL A 443 -21.76 4.52 14.33
N THR A 444 -22.14 3.64 15.25
CA THR A 444 -21.74 3.71 16.66
C THR A 444 -20.97 2.44 17.07
N ASP A 445 -20.62 2.35 18.35
CA ASP A 445 -19.99 1.17 18.92
C ASP A 445 -20.79 -0.11 18.63
N LYS A 446 -22.13 -0.04 18.55
CA LYS A 446 -22.97 -1.21 18.30
C LYS A 446 -22.68 -1.85 16.93
N GLY A 447 -22.71 -1.07 15.86
CA GLY A 447 -22.50 -1.57 14.50
C GLY A 447 -21.07 -2.06 14.29
N LEU A 448 -20.09 -1.27 14.70
CA LEU A 448 -18.68 -1.61 14.51
C LEU A 448 -18.21 -2.77 15.39
N SER A 449 -18.75 -2.90 16.61
CA SER A 449 -18.48 -4.08 17.44
C SER A 449 -18.99 -5.37 16.79
N ALA A 450 -20.11 -5.32 16.07
CA ALA A 450 -20.63 -6.49 15.36
C ALA A 450 -19.63 -6.96 14.30
N LEU A 451 -19.02 -6.02 13.55
CA LEU A 451 -17.96 -6.33 12.60
C LEU A 451 -16.70 -6.88 13.29
N ALA A 452 -16.24 -6.23 14.37
CA ALA A 452 -15.06 -6.67 15.12
C ALA A 452 -15.24 -8.07 15.74
N SER A 453 -16.47 -8.47 16.06
CA SER A 453 -16.77 -9.80 16.62
C SER A 453 -16.46 -10.95 15.65
N ASN A 454 -16.33 -10.69 14.35
CA ASN A 454 -15.86 -11.69 13.39
C ASN A 454 -14.34 -11.96 13.49
N GLY A 455 -13.60 -11.11 14.20
CA GLY A 455 -12.20 -11.32 14.54
C GLY A 455 -11.20 -11.19 13.40
N ASN A 456 -11.58 -10.62 12.26
CA ASN A 456 -10.74 -10.56 11.05
C ASN A 456 -10.27 -9.15 10.66
N LEU A 457 -10.65 -8.10 11.41
CA LEU A 457 -10.29 -6.73 11.05
C LEU A 457 -8.79 -6.48 11.21
N SER A 458 -8.16 -5.90 10.19
CA SER A 458 -6.76 -5.43 10.17
C SER A 458 -6.66 -3.91 9.95
N GLU A 459 -7.68 -3.27 9.34
CA GLU A 459 -7.72 -1.83 9.13
C GLU A 459 -9.10 -1.22 9.39
N VAL A 460 -9.16 -0.14 10.19
CA VAL A 460 -10.43 0.50 10.60
C VAL A 460 -10.35 2.04 10.47
N ARG A 461 -11.07 2.63 9.53
CA ARG A 461 -11.19 4.11 9.39
C ARG A 461 -12.58 4.58 9.83
N ILE A 462 -12.63 5.34 10.93
CA ILE A 462 -13.89 5.70 11.62
C ILE A 462 -13.96 7.16 12.07
N ARG A 463 -13.23 8.04 11.39
CA ARG A 463 -13.26 9.49 11.62
C ARG A 463 -14.68 10.04 11.48
N GLY A 464 -15.14 10.82 12.45
CA GLY A 464 -16.47 11.45 12.39
C GLY A 464 -17.67 10.48 12.52
N THR A 465 -17.47 9.30 13.13
CA THR A 465 -18.55 8.35 13.46
C THR A 465 -19.24 8.69 14.80
N GLY A 466 -19.94 7.76 15.41
CA GLY A 466 -20.55 7.82 16.74
C GLY A 466 -19.79 7.02 17.81
N CYS A 467 -18.61 6.48 17.49
CA CYS A 467 -17.89 5.55 18.37
C CYS A 467 -17.26 6.20 19.60
N THR A 468 -17.03 5.39 20.61
CA THR A 468 -16.38 5.73 21.89
C THR A 468 -15.29 4.71 22.22
N ASP A 469 -14.56 4.93 23.31
CA ASP A 469 -13.55 4.00 23.82
C ASP A 469 -14.08 2.56 23.97
N THR A 470 -15.38 2.38 24.17
CA THR A 470 -16.04 1.06 24.20
C THR A 470 -15.74 0.22 22.97
N PHE A 471 -15.76 0.82 21.78
CA PHE A 471 -15.41 0.11 20.55
C PHE A 471 -13.92 -0.26 20.51
N ILE A 472 -13.03 0.65 20.93
CA ILE A 472 -11.58 0.41 20.95
C ILE A 472 -11.23 -0.80 21.83
N TYR A 473 -11.83 -0.89 23.02
CA TYR A 473 -11.64 -2.06 23.89
C TYR A 473 -12.16 -3.36 23.28
N ARG A 474 -13.29 -3.31 22.56
CA ARG A 474 -13.82 -4.49 21.87
C ARG A 474 -12.97 -4.91 20.68
N LEU A 475 -12.43 -3.95 19.95
CA LEU A 475 -11.50 -4.17 18.85
C LEU A 475 -10.25 -4.90 19.35
N ALA A 476 -9.63 -4.38 20.40
CA ALA A 476 -8.48 -5.00 21.06
C ALA A 476 -8.78 -6.44 21.54
N ALA A 477 -9.98 -6.69 22.06
CA ALA A 477 -10.36 -8.01 22.57
C ALA A 477 -10.64 -9.07 21.49
N HIS A 478 -11.04 -8.67 20.28
CA HIS A 478 -11.48 -9.62 19.24
C HIS A 478 -10.60 -9.61 17.99
N CYS A 479 -9.79 -8.58 17.75
CA CYS A 479 -8.97 -8.42 16.55
C CYS A 479 -7.50 -8.15 16.93
N PRO A 480 -6.76 -9.16 17.41
CA PRO A 480 -5.35 -9.01 17.81
C PRO A 480 -4.39 -8.70 16.65
N GLN A 481 -4.81 -8.96 15.40
CA GLN A 481 -4.07 -8.66 14.17
C GLN A 481 -4.29 -7.22 13.65
N MET A 482 -4.69 -6.31 14.53
CA MET A 482 -4.96 -4.93 14.12
C MET A 482 -3.67 -4.24 13.66
N GLU A 483 -3.70 -3.58 12.50
CA GLU A 483 -2.52 -2.88 11.94
C GLU A 483 -2.73 -1.37 11.93
N TRP A 484 -3.92 -0.90 11.53
CA TRP A 484 -4.20 0.52 11.38
C TRP A 484 -5.61 0.89 11.83
N ILE A 485 -5.71 1.94 12.65
CA ILE A 485 -6.96 2.64 12.95
C ILE A 485 -6.83 4.13 12.60
N ALA A 486 -7.80 4.71 11.89
CA ALA A 486 -7.86 6.15 11.62
C ALA A 486 -9.04 6.78 12.38
N HIS A 487 -8.74 7.66 13.34
CA HIS A 487 -9.65 7.90 14.46
C HIS A 487 -9.88 9.37 14.85
N ALA A 488 -9.42 10.32 14.04
CA ALA A 488 -9.58 11.76 14.30
C ALA A 488 -11.07 12.21 14.27
N ASP A 489 -11.42 13.27 14.99
CA ASP A 489 -12.73 13.92 14.85
C ASP A 489 -12.77 14.92 13.65
N PHE A 490 -13.92 15.56 13.41
CA PHE A 490 -14.05 16.56 12.33
C PHE A 490 -13.15 17.79 12.52
N SER A 491 -12.71 18.07 13.74
CA SER A 491 -11.79 19.16 14.08
C SER A 491 -10.30 18.74 14.11
N GLY A 492 -10.01 17.47 13.85
CA GLY A 492 -8.66 16.91 13.92
C GLY A 492 -8.20 16.55 15.34
N ARG A 493 -9.08 16.59 16.34
CA ARG A 493 -8.76 16.20 17.72
C ARG A 493 -8.93 14.69 17.92
N PRO A 494 -8.10 14.08 18.79
CA PRO A 494 -8.26 12.67 19.15
C PRO A 494 -9.58 12.48 19.89
N ARG A 495 -10.45 11.64 19.32
CA ARG A 495 -11.77 11.34 19.88
C ARG A 495 -11.71 10.32 21.03
N PHE A 496 -10.77 9.40 20.95
CA PHE A 496 -10.59 8.31 21.91
C PHE A 496 -9.59 8.71 22.98
N SER A 497 -9.76 8.20 24.20
CA SER A 497 -8.78 8.46 25.26
C SER A 497 -7.44 7.82 24.92
N GLN A 498 -6.35 8.46 25.37
CA GLN A 498 -5.01 7.89 25.27
C GLN A 498 -4.93 6.52 25.94
N GLN A 499 -5.71 6.30 27.01
CA GLN A 499 -5.77 5.01 27.69
C GLN A 499 -6.37 3.91 26.82
N ALA A 500 -7.44 4.20 26.06
CA ALA A 500 -8.04 3.22 25.17
C ALA A 500 -7.12 2.88 23.99
N LEU A 501 -6.49 3.89 23.39
CA LEU A 501 -5.54 3.71 22.28
C LEU A 501 -4.29 2.96 22.74
N GLN A 502 -3.75 3.29 23.92
CA GLN A 502 -2.64 2.55 24.51
C GLN A 502 -3.03 1.10 24.76
N PHE A 503 -4.22 0.84 25.30
CA PHE A 503 -4.70 -0.52 25.51
C PHE A 503 -4.80 -1.31 24.19
N LEU A 504 -5.27 -0.68 23.11
CA LEU A 504 -5.30 -1.30 21.79
C LEU A 504 -3.88 -1.65 21.31
N ARG A 505 -2.93 -0.71 21.43
CA ARG A 505 -1.52 -0.94 21.09
C ARG A 505 -0.94 -2.09 21.90
N ASP A 506 -1.13 -2.09 23.21
CA ASP A 506 -0.60 -3.09 24.15
C ASP A 506 -1.18 -4.50 23.96
N THR A 507 -2.35 -4.63 23.33
CA THR A 507 -3.05 -5.92 23.16
C THR A 507 -2.81 -6.53 21.78
N CYS A 508 -2.50 -5.71 20.77
CA CYS A 508 -2.30 -6.18 19.41
C CYS A 508 -0.88 -6.71 19.20
N ILE A 509 -0.74 -7.66 18.28
CA ILE A 509 0.54 -8.33 18.02
C ILE A 509 1.52 -7.36 17.34
N GLN A 510 1.01 -6.54 16.42
CA GLN A 510 1.76 -5.54 15.66
C GLN A 510 1.45 -4.13 16.14
N ARG A 511 2.36 -3.20 15.85
CA ARG A 511 2.17 -1.77 16.14
C ARG A 511 0.89 -1.29 15.43
N VAL A 512 -0.12 -0.95 16.22
CA VAL A 512 -1.33 -0.33 15.66
C VAL A 512 -1.05 1.14 15.38
N ILE A 513 -0.98 1.49 14.10
CA ILE A 513 -0.93 2.88 13.65
C ILE A 513 -2.27 3.52 14.03
N CYS A 514 -2.26 4.54 14.89
CA CYS A 514 -3.48 5.21 15.37
C CYS A 514 -3.55 6.65 14.87
#